data_AF-A0A497SSX7-F1
#
_entry.id   AF-A0A497SSX7-F1
#
_cell.length_a   1.000
_cell.length_b   1.000
_cell.length_c   1.000
_cell.angle_alpha   90.00
_cell.angle_beta   90.00
_cell.angle_gamma   90.00
#
_symmetry.space_group_name_H-M   'P 1'
#
loop_
_entity.id
_entity.type
_entity.pdbx_description
1 polymer ?
#
loop_
_entity_poly.entity_id
_entity_poly.type
_entity_poly.pdbx_seq_one_letter_code
_entity_poly.pdbx_strand_id
1 'polypeptide(L)'
;MFGLNSFFGFNGRIRNLRKKWCRYRLKALKLEGSAKIRILNQLDGVEQELRTLEGQDLRRLDRNRIATSVEHGLKNIYIELFSKKRKTEAVEEKRINELEKELREYK
;
A
#
# COMPACT_ATOMS: atom_id res chain seq x y z
N MET A 1 -1.18 -35.58 -23.67
CA MET A 1 -0.86 -34.24 -24.22
C MET A 1 -1.10 -33.19 -23.14
N PHE A 2 -0.03 -32.68 -22.52
CA PHE A 2 -0.10 -31.72 -21.42
C PHE A 2 -0.26 -30.30 -21.97
N GLY A 3 -1.48 -29.76 -21.91
CA GLY A 3 -1.77 -28.35 -22.19
C GLY A 3 -1.38 -27.45 -21.02
N LEU A 4 -0.08 -27.30 -20.74
CA LEU A 4 0.45 -26.40 -19.70
C LEU A 4 0.97 -25.09 -20.30
N ASN A 5 0.18 -24.39 -21.12
CA ASN A 5 0.61 -23.10 -21.68
C ASN A 5 -0.56 -22.12 -21.78
N SER A 6 -0.90 -21.48 -20.64
CA SER A 6 -1.54 -20.14 -20.61
C SER A 6 -1.75 -19.54 -19.21
N PHE A 7 -1.31 -20.18 -18.12
CA PHE A 7 -1.46 -19.67 -16.74
C PHE A 7 -0.24 -18.95 -16.18
N PHE A 8 0.86 -18.86 -16.93
CA PHE A 8 2.15 -18.38 -16.40
C PHE A 8 2.17 -16.86 -16.09
N GLY A 9 1.49 -16.04 -16.91
CA GLY A 9 1.48 -14.58 -16.72
C GLY A 9 0.62 -14.12 -15.54
N PHE A 10 -0.54 -14.73 -15.35
CA PHE A 10 -1.48 -14.33 -14.28
C PHE A 10 -0.97 -14.73 -12.89
N ASN A 11 -0.38 -15.92 -12.78
CA ASN A 11 0.28 -16.35 -11.55
C ASN A 11 1.48 -15.46 -11.21
N GLY A 12 2.21 -14.97 -12.22
CA GLY A 12 3.26 -13.96 -12.04
C GLY A 12 2.73 -12.63 -11.49
N ARG A 13 1.59 -12.16 -12.00
CA ARG A 13 0.91 -10.94 -11.51
C ARG A 13 0.49 -11.09 -10.04
N ILE A 14 -0.21 -12.17 -9.68
CA ILE A 14 -0.61 -12.43 -8.28
C ILE A 14 0.61 -12.48 -7.37
N ARG A 15 1.67 -13.20 -7.76
CA ARG A 15 2.92 -13.29 -7.00
C ARG A 15 3.54 -11.91 -6.74
N ASN A 16 3.49 -11.02 -7.72
CA ASN A 16 3.97 -9.64 -7.56
C ASN A 16 3.11 -8.82 -6.61
N LEU A 17 1.78 -8.96 -6.67
CA LEU A 17 0.86 -8.31 -5.72
C LEU A 17 1.11 -8.81 -4.29
N ARG A 18 1.29 -10.13 -4.12
CA ARG A 18 1.62 -10.71 -2.82
C ARG A 18 2.95 -10.18 -2.27
N LYS A 19 3.99 -10.10 -3.10
CA LYS A 19 5.28 -9.50 -2.71
C LYS A 19 5.13 -8.03 -2.30
N LYS A 20 4.34 -7.23 -3.02
CA LYS A 20 4.08 -5.82 -2.67
C LYS A 20 3.36 -5.74 -1.32
N TRP A 21 2.32 -6.54 -1.11
CA TRP A 21 1.60 -6.62 0.15
C TRP A 21 2.54 -6.94 1.32
N CYS A 22 3.39 -7.97 1.20
CA CYS A 22 4.36 -8.33 2.25
C CYS A 22 5.30 -7.16 2.57
N ARG A 23 5.82 -6.47 1.54
CA ARG A 23 6.70 -5.30 1.73
C ARG A 23 5.98 -4.16 2.45
N TYR A 24 4.74 -3.88 2.07
CA TYR A 24 3.95 -2.81 2.70
C TYR A 24 3.56 -3.15 4.13
N ARG A 25 3.24 -4.42 4.42
CA ARG A 25 2.97 -4.87 5.79
C ARG A 25 4.17 -4.74 6.70
N LEU A 26 5.35 -5.15 6.24
CA LEU A 26 6.59 -4.95 7.01
C LEU A 26 6.87 -3.47 7.29
N LYS A 27 6.60 -2.58 6.33
CA LYS A 27 6.75 -1.14 6.54
C LYS A 27 5.68 -0.57 7.48
N ALA A 28 4.43 -1.02 7.37
CA ALA A 28 3.35 -0.61 8.25
C ALA A 28 3.59 -1.04 9.70
N LEU A 29 4.17 -2.23 9.93
CA LEU A 29 4.51 -2.72 11.27
C LEU A 29 5.52 -1.84 12.01
N LYS A 30 6.40 -1.15 11.26
CA LYS A 30 7.38 -0.20 11.79
C LYS A 30 6.78 1.17 12.11
N LEU A 31 5.54 1.44 11.71
CA LEU A 31 4.85 2.67 12.09
C LEU A 31 4.33 2.57 13.51
N GLU A 32 4.12 3.73 14.12
CA GLU A 32 3.55 3.86 15.45
C GLU A 32 2.23 4.64 15.42
N GLY A 33 1.44 4.48 16.48
CA GLY A 33 0.18 5.18 16.68
C GLY A 33 -0.97 4.75 15.77
N SER A 34 -1.97 5.63 15.63
CA SER A 34 -3.23 5.37 14.91
C SER A 34 -3.04 5.06 13.42
N ALA A 35 -1.96 5.57 12.81
CA ALA A 35 -1.63 5.30 11.41
C ALA A 35 -1.25 3.83 11.17
N LYS A 36 -0.57 3.18 12.13
CA LYS A 36 -0.26 1.75 12.07
C LYS A 36 -1.54 0.94 11.94
N ILE A 37 -2.49 1.16 12.86
CA ILE A 37 -3.74 0.41 12.93
C ILE A 37 -4.55 0.60 11.65
N ARG A 38 -4.69 1.84 11.17
CA ARG A 38 -5.42 2.13 9.93
C ARG A 38 -4.85 1.38 8.73
N ILE A 39 -3.54 1.45 8.53
CA ILE A 39 -2.87 0.85 7.36
C ILE A 39 -2.89 -0.68 7.47
N LEU A 40 -2.73 -1.25 8.67
CA LEU A 40 -2.83 -2.69 8.86
C LEU A 40 -4.25 -3.20 8.54
N ASN A 41 -5.31 -2.49 8.98
CA ASN A 41 -6.69 -2.86 8.65
C ASN A 41 -6.95 -2.83 7.13
N GLN A 42 -6.44 -1.82 6.43
CA GLN A 42 -6.51 -1.77 4.96
C GLN A 42 -5.75 -2.93 4.31
N LEU A 43 -4.55 -3.26 4.82
CA LEU A 43 -3.77 -4.40 4.34
C LEU A 43 -4.49 -5.73 4.59
N ASP A 44 -5.18 -5.90 5.71
CA ASP A 44 -5.92 -7.13 6.02
C ASP A 44 -7.09 -7.32 5.03
N GLY A 45 -7.78 -6.24 4.65
CA GLY A 45 -8.80 -6.28 3.59
C GLY A 45 -8.22 -6.71 2.23
N VAL A 46 -7.06 -6.17 1.86
CA VAL A 46 -6.35 -6.57 0.63
C VAL A 46 -5.85 -8.02 0.72
N GLU A 47 -5.49 -8.51 1.90
CA GLU A 47 -5.08 -9.90 2.11
C GLU A 47 -6.22 -10.87 1.79
N GLN A 48 -7.44 -10.54 2.21
CA GLN A 48 -8.61 -11.37 1.95
C GLN A 48 -8.87 -11.49 0.43
N GLU A 49 -8.78 -10.40 -0.32
CA GLU A 49 -8.91 -10.42 -1.78
C GLU A 49 -7.78 -11.22 -2.46
N LEU A 50 -6.54 -11.10 -1.96
CA LEU A 50 -5.40 -11.88 -2.45
C LEU A 50 -5.59 -13.38 -2.22
N ARG A 51 -6.07 -13.80 -1.06
CA ARG A 51 -6.37 -15.20 -0.77
C ARG A 51 -7.43 -15.76 -1.70
N THR A 52 -8.45 -14.96 -2.03
CA THR A 52 -9.49 -15.33 -3.01
C THR A 52 -8.88 -15.53 -4.40
N LEU A 53 -7.94 -14.68 -4.82
CA LEU A 53 -7.21 -14.83 -6.09
C LEU A 53 -6.27 -16.05 -6.13
N GLU A 54 -5.68 -16.41 -4.99
CA GLU A 54 -4.75 -17.53 -4.87
C GLU A 54 -5.47 -18.89 -4.77
N GLY A 55 -6.65 -18.94 -4.14
CA GLY A 55 -7.31 -20.19 -3.74
C GLY A 55 -8.54 -20.60 -4.56
N GLN A 56 -9.20 -19.70 -5.29
CA GLN A 56 -10.43 -20.03 -6.01
C GLN A 56 -10.26 -20.14 -7.52
N ASP A 57 -10.95 -21.12 -8.11
CA ASP A 57 -11.07 -21.25 -9.56
C ASP A 57 -12.09 -20.23 -10.10
N LEU A 58 -11.66 -18.97 -10.13
CA LEU A 58 -12.47 -17.84 -10.58
C LEU A 58 -12.53 -17.79 -12.10
N ARG A 59 -13.68 -17.38 -12.64
CA ARG A 59 -13.82 -16.99 -14.05
C ARG A 59 -12.86 -15.83 -14.36
N ARG A 60 -12.34 -15.78 -15.59
CA ARG A 60 -11.32 -14.81 -16.02
C ARG A 60 -11.69 -13.35 -15.72
N LEU A 61 -12.97 -12.98 -15.90
CA LEU A 61 -13.47 -11.63 -15.65
C LEU A 61 -13.42 -11.27 -14.16
N ASP A 62 -13.97 -12.14 -13.29
CA ASP A 62 -13.97 -11.93 -11.84
C ASP A 62 -12.54 -11.88 -11.30
N ARG A 63 -11.68 -12.74 -11.82
CA ARG A 63 -10.26 -12.77 -11.47
C ARG A 63 -9.55 -11.46 -11.81
N ASN A 64 -9.81 -10.89 -12.99
CA ASN A 64 -9.26 -9.58 -13.36
C ASN A 64 -9.84 -8.45 -12.52
N ARG A 65 -11.15 -8.49 -12.20
CA ARG A 65 -11.80 -7.48 -11.37
C ARG A 65 -11.18 -7.44 -9.97
N ILE A 66 -11.01 -8.59 -9.33
CA ILE A 66 -10.41 -8.69 -8.00
C ILE A 66 -8.93 -8.29 -8.04
N ALA A 67 -8.18 -8.71 -9.07
CA ALA A 67 -6.77 -8.29 -9.23
C ALA A 67 -6.63 -6.76 -9.34
N THR A 68 -7.53 -6.10 -10.08
CA THR A 68 -7.55 -4.64 -10.17
C THR A 68 -7.95 -3.99 -8.85
N SER A 69 -8.89 -4.58 -8.09
CA SER A 69 -9.23 -4.13 -6.72
C SER A 69 -8.01 -4.15 -5.80
N VAL A 70 -7.30 -5.27 -5.77
CA VAL A 70 -6.06 -5.45 -5.00
C VAL A 70 -5.00 -4.42 -5.41
N GLU A 71 -4.83 -4.17 -6.71
CA GLU A 71 -3.89 -3.16 -7.21
C GLU A 71 -4.23 -1.75 -6.73
N HIS A 72 -5.50 -1.36 -6.77
CA HIS A 72 -5.95 -0.07 -6.24
C HIS A 72 -5.76 0.03 -4.73
N GLY A 73 -6.13 -1.02 -3.97
CA GLY A 73 -5.91 -1.08 -2.53
C GLY A 73 -4.43 -0.91 -2.16
N LEU A 74 -3.55 -1.66 -2.83
CA LEU A 74 -2.10 -1.54 -2.63
C LEU A 74 -1.56 -0.17 -3.04
N LYS A 75 -2.09 0.46 -4.10
CA LYS A 75 -1.70 1.81 -4.53
C LYS A 75 -2.09 2.86 -3.49
N ASN A 76 -3.29 2.76 -2.91
CA ASN A 76 -3.74 3.65 -1.86
C ASN A 76 -2.86 3.52 -0.61
N ILE A 77 -2.59 2.29 -0.18
CA ILE A 77 -1.69 2.01 0.96
C ILE A 77 -0.28 2.53 0.68
N TYR A 78 0.23 2.37 -0.54
CA TYR A 78 1.51 2.94 -0.95
C TYR A 78 1.50 4.46 -0.78
N ILE A 79 0.48 5.13 -1.31
CA ILE A 79 0.35 6.58 -1.15
C ILE A 79 0.34 6.93 0.33
N GLU A 80 -0.46 6.29 1.18
CA GLU A 80 -0.49 6.58 2.62
C GLU A 80 0.86 6.37 3.33
N LEU A 81 1.56 5.27 3.03
CA LEU A 81 2.85 4.94 3.62
C LEU A 81 3.96 5.93 3.24
N PHE A 82 3.98 6.39 1.99
CA PHE A 82 5.08 7.21 1.45
C PHE A 82 4.74 8.70 1.31
N SER A 83 3.46 9.07 1.32
CA SER A 83 3.03 10.49 1.32
C SER A 83 3.25 11.17 2.67
N LYS A 84 3.38 10.40 3.77
CA LYS A 84 3.64 10.95 5.10
C LYS A 84 4.97 11.69 5.22
N LYS A 85 5.98 11.37 4.39
CA LYS A 85 7.23 12.14 4.28
C LYS A 85 6.96 13.63 4.04
N ARG A 86 5.96 13.95 3.20
CA ARG A 86 5.59 15.33 2.88
C ARG A 86 4.85 16.07 4.01
N LYS A 87 4.19 15.36 4.93
CA LYS A 87 3.49 16.01 6.06
C LYS A 87 4.41 16.34 7.21
N THR A 88 5.43 15.51 7.47
CA THR A 88 6.45 15.84 8.49
C THR A 88 7.33 16.98 8.01
N GLU A 89 7.79 16.94 6.76
CA GLU A 89 8.61 18.01 6.15
C GLU A 89 7.84 19.35 6.11
N ALA A 90 6.58 19.35 5.66
CA ALA A 90 5.77 20.58 5.62
C ALA A 90 5.37 21.13 6.99
N VAL A 91 5.34 20.30 8.04
CA VAL A 91 5.08 20.75 9.43
C VAL A 91 6.37 21.31 10.04
N GLU A 92 7.51 20.70 9.76
CA GLU A 92 8.83 21.21 10.18
C GLU A 92 9.15 22.54 9.49
N GLU A 93 8.90 22.67 8.18
CA GLU A 93 9.09 23.92 7.44
C GLU A 93 8.21 25.06 7.97
N LYS A 94 6.95 24.78 8.34
CA LYS A 94 6.06 25.78 8.97
C LYS A 94 6.59 26.24 10.32
N ARG A 95 7.07 25.30 11.14
CA ARG A 95 7.67 25.58 12.45
C ARG A 95 8.93 26.41 12.34
N ILE A 96 9.80 26.10 11.36
CA ILE A 96 11.02 26.86 11.08
C ILE A 96 10.65 28.29 10.64
N ASN A 97 9.68 28.45 9.73
CA ASN A 97 9.23 29.77 9.30
C ASN A 97 8.63 30.62 10.43
N GLU A 98 7.88 30.01 11.37
CA GLU A 98 7.38 30.69 12.57
C GLU A 98 8.53 31.15 13.47
N LEU A 99 9.50 30.27 13.77
CA LEU A 99 10.68 30.60 14.58
C LEU A 99 11.55 31.69 13.94
N GLU A 100 11.73 31.67 12.62
CA GLU A 100 12.45 32.73 11.90
C GLU A 100 11.71 34.06 11.91
N LYS A 101 10.38 34.04 12.01
CA LYS A 101 9.57 35.25 12.11
C LYS A 101 9.70 35.87 13.51
N GLU A 102 9.61 35.05 14.55
CA GLU A 102 9.87 35.47 15.94
C GLU A 102 11.28 36.06 16.08
N LEU A 103 12.32 35.39 15.57
CA LEU A 103 13.71 35.88 15.59
C LEU A 103 13.91 37.23 14.85
N ARG A 104 13.10 37.51 13.83
CA ARG A 104 13.11 38.81 13.11
C ARG A 104 12.45 39.92 13.91
N GLU A 105 11.44 39.61 14.71
CA GLU A 105 10.74 40.58 15.57
C GLU A 105 11.57 40.96 16.81
N TYR A 106 12.55 40.13 17.20
CA TYR A 106 13.48 40.39 18.31
C TYR A 106 14.78 41.13 17.93
N LYS A 107 15.00 41.47 16.65
CA LYS A 107 16.17 42.25 16.16
C LYS A 107 15.78 43.67 15.80
#